data_AF-A0A939JF21-F1
#
_entry.id   AF-A0A939JF21-F1
#
_cell.length_a   1.000
_cell.length_b   1.000
_cell.length_c   1.000
_cell.angle_alpha   90.00
_cell.angle_beta   90.00
_cell.angle_gamma   90.00
#
_symmetry.space_group_name_H-M   'P 1'
#
loop_
_entity.id
_entity.type
_entity.pdbx_description
1 polymer ?
#
loop_
_entity_poly.entity_id
_entity_poly.type
_entity_poly.pdbx_seq_one_letter_code
_entity_poly.pdbx_strand_id
1 'polypeptide(L)'
;MSNTPSPQSANPPACLPSKDQLELFQFNIGRYDGYFDAINNKANFWLAFDSFVLGAAVVAYKDFVQPLQSTLPVPSVAWWLDMGIGLYVALSLVSIALILWASFPFSPLPKKPRRWVRWFRPKAATAATANNQPSAAPLSLLYFEHVAHRQRDAFHLDITQCTPDMLHRDYCDQVHDLSSGLAAKYRRLRRAGRVLFAQLFLLAILFLGFYFA
;
A
#
# COMPACT_ATOMS: atom_id res chain seq x y z
N MET A 1 21.32 59.04 -13.51
CA MET A 1 20.37 58.55 -12.49
C MET A 1 19.53 57.46 -13.15
N SER A 2 19.93 56.21 -13.00
CA SER A 2 19.21 55.05 -13.55
C SER A 2 18.14 54.63 -12.54
N ASN A 3 16.87 54.90 -12.87
CA ASN A 3 15.74 54.39 -12.12
C ASN A 3 15.55 52.91 -12.48
N THR A 4 16.13 52.02 -11.68
CA THR A 4 15.75 50.61 -11.65
C THR A 4 14.41 50.50 -10.92
N PRO A 5 13.34 50.00 -11.56
CA PRO A 5 12.09 49.74 -10.86
C PRO A 5 12.31 48.60 -9.85
N SER A 6 11.97 48.84 -8.59
CA SER A 6 11.89 47.81 -7.56
C SER A 6 10.99 46.66 -8.02
N PRO A 7 11.34 45.39 -7.72
CA PRO A 7 10.49 44.27 -8.06
C PRO A 7 9.16 44.45 -7.33
N GLN A 8 8.10 44.67 -8.11
CA GLN A 8 6.73 44.63 -7.62
C GLN A 8 6.54 43.25 -6.98
N SER A 9 6.19 43.26 -5.69
CA SER A 9 5.69 42.12 -4.94
C SER A 9 4.54 41.50 -5.72
N ALA A 10 4.84 40.48 -6.53
CA ALA A 10 3.82 39.71 -7.23
C ALA A 10 2.88 39.13 -6.18
N ASN A 11 1.59 39.48 -6.27
CA ASN A 11 0.57 38.88 -5.42
C ASN A 11 0.72 37.35 -5.51
N PRO A 12 0.73 36.63 -4.37
CA PRO A 12 0.85 35.18 -4.39
C PRO A 12 -0.26 34.59 -5.27
N PRO A 13 0.02 33.51 -6.04
CA PRO A 13 -0.98 32.86 -6.87
C PRO A 13 -2.24 32.54 -6.05
N ALA A 14 -3.41 32.80 -6.64
CA ALA A 14 -4.71 32.70 -5.95
C ALA A 14 -5.03 31.30 -5.37
N CYS A 15 -4.34 30.25 -5.83
CA CYS A 15 -4.48 28.86 -5.37
C CYS A 15 -3.57 28.52 -4.16
N LEU A 16 -2.61 29.37 -3.77
CA LEU A 16 -1.66 28.97 -2.74
C LEU A 16 -2.34 28.80 -1.37
N PRO A 17 -2.21 27.62 -0.72
CA PRO A 17 -2.76 27.39 0.59
C PRO A 17 -2.12 28.33 1.61
N SER A 18 -2.85 28.67 2.67
CA SER A 18 -2.25 29.38 3.79
C SER A 18 -1.11 28.55 4.39
N LYS A 19 -0.17 29.21 5.09
CA LYS A 19 0.92 28.51 5.77
C LYS A 19 0.40 27.40 6.68
N ASP A 20 -0.65 27.68 7.45
CA ASP A 20 -1.29 26.73 8.37
C ASP A 20 -1.91 25.54 7.63
N GLN A 21 -2.55 25.78 6.47
CA GLN A 21 -3.08 24.70 5.63
C GLN A 21 -1.98 23.82 5.05
N LEU A 22 -0.87 24.43 4.63
CA LEU A 22 0.29 23.71 4.12
C LEU A 22 0.90 22.82 5.22
N GLU A 23 1.08 23.36 6.43
CA GLU A 23 1.56 22.60 7.58
C GLU A 23 0.62 21.44 7.92
N LEU A 24 -0.71 21.66 7.89
CA LEU A 24 -1.69 20.59 8.10
C LEU A 24 -1.62 19.51 7.02
N PHE A 25 -1.47 19.88 5.74
CA PHE A 25 -1.34 18.93 4.64
C PHE A 25 -0.06 18.09 4.78
N GLN A 26 1.07 18.74 5.07
CA GLN A 26 2.34 18.07 5.32
C GLN A 26 2.25 17.12 6.52
N PHE A 27 1.66 17.57 7.63
CA PHE A 27 1.48 16.74 8.82
C PHE A 27 0.67 15.48 8.52
N ASN A 28 -0.46 15.60 7.81
CA ASN A 28 -1.31 14.47 7.48
C ASN A 28 -0.64 13.49 6.53
N ILE A 29 0.01 13.97 5.46
CA ILE A 29 0.75 13.12 4.53
C ILE A 29 1.87 12.37 5.27
N GLY A 30 2.62 13.07 6.13
CA GLY A 30 3.68 12.47 6.93
C GLY A 30 3.18 11.34 7.85
N ARG A 31 1.94 11.41 8.36
CA ARG A 31 1.34 10.29 9.11
C ARG A 31 1.07 9.08 8.24
N TYR A 32 0.57 9.28 7.02
CA TYR A 32 0.29 8.17 6.12
C TYR A 32 1.58 7.48 5.65
N ASP A 33 2.64 8.26 5.38
CA ASP A 33 3.97 7.72 5.07
C ASP A 33 4.49 6.88 6.26
N GLY A 34 4.42 7.42 7.47
CA GLY A 34 4.80 6.68 8.68
C GLY A 34 4.03 5.37 8.86
N TYR A 35 2.73 5.35 8.56
CA TYR A 35 1.96 4.10 8.58
C TYR A 35 2.32 3.14 7.46
N PHE A 36 2.63 3.64 6.26
CA PHE A 36 3.05 2.84 5.13
C PHE A 36 4.37 2.13 5.44
N ASP A 37 5.33 2.87 6.00
CA ASP A 37 6.62 2.35 6.45
C ASP A 37 6.47 1.32 7.56
N ALA A 38 5.62 1.60 8.56
CA ALA A 38 5.36 0.64 9.63
C ALA A 38 4.78 -0.69 9.11
N ILE A 39 3.86 -0.64 8.13
CA ILE A 39 3.30 -1.85 7.50
C ILE A 39 4.37 -2.60 6.71
N ASN A 40 5.22 -1.89 5.96
CA ASN A 40 6.32 -2.50 5.20
C ASN A 40 7.35 -3.16 6.12
N ASN A 41 7.78 -2.46 7.17
CA ASN A 41 8.73 -3.00 8.15
C ASN A 41 8.18 -4.26 8.81
N LYS A 42 6.88 -4.28 9.13
CA LYS A 42 6.22 -5.47 9.67
C LYS A 42 6.14 -6.62 8.66
N ALA A 43 5.84 -6.34 7.40
CA ALA A 43 5.82 -7.35 6.35
C ALA A 43 7.21 -7.94 6.11
N ASN A 44 8.25 -7.11 6.07
CA ASN A 44 9.64 -7.54 5.91
C ASN A 44 10.09 -8.41 7.10
N PHE A 45 9.76 -8.00 8.33
CA PHE A 45 10.03 -8.81 9.51
C PHE A 45 9.36 -10.18 9.44
N TRP A 46 8.07 -10.23 9.08
CA TRP A 46 7.35 -11.50 8.93
C TRP A 46 7.93 -12.38 7.83
N LEU A 47 8.33 -11.81 6.71
CA LEU A 47 8.95 -12.55 5.61
C LEU A 47 10.27 -13.20 6.03
N ALA A 48 11.13 -12.42 6.69
CA ALA A 48 12.42 -12.90 7.20
C ALA A 48 12.23 -13.98 8.26
N PHE A 49 11.29 -13.76 9.19
CA PHE A 49 10.95 -14.72 10.23
C PHE A 49 10.40 -16.03 9.65
N ASP A 50 9.44 -15.97 8.72
CA ASP A 50 8.86 -17.14 8.07
C ASP A 50 9.93 -17.97 7.33
N SER A 51 10.78 -17.29 6.55
CA SER A 51 11.87 -17.94 5.81
C SER A 51 12.90 -18.59 6.74
N PHE A 52 13.21 -17.93 7.87
CA PHE A 52 14.11 -18.48 8.88
C PHE A 52 13.54 -19.75 9.52
N VAL A 53 12.28 -19.72 9.97
CA VAL A 53 11.64 -20.87 10.63
C VAL A 53 11.44 -22.01 9.63
N LEU A 54 11.06 -21.73 8.38
CA LEU A 54 10.98 -22.73 7.32
C LEU A 54 12.33 -23.42 7.10
N GLY A 55 13.41 -22.65 6.98
CA GLY A 55 14.76 -23.19 6.84
C GLY A 55 15.16 -24.08 8.02
N ALA A 56 14.91 -23.61 9.25
CA ALA A 56 15.18 -24.38 10.46
C ALA A 56 14.37 -25.68 10.51
N ALA A 57 13.09 -25.66 10.12
CA ALA A 57 12.23 -26.84 10.09
C ALA A 57 12.71 -27.88 9.06
N VAL A 58 13.14 -27.43 7.87
CA VAL A 58 13.67 -28.32 6.82
C VAL A 58 14.97 -29.00 7.27
N VAL A 59 15.89 -28.24 7.87
CA VAL A 59 17.14 -28.80 8.43
C VAL A 59 16.83 -29.78 9.56
N ALA A 60 15.96 -29.39 10.50
CA ALA A 60 15.59 -30.24 11.62
C ALA A 60 14.93 -31.56 11.18
N TYR A 61 14.10 -31.51 10.14
CA TYR A 61 13.50 -32.70 9.55
C TYR A 61 14.55 -33.67 9.00
N LYS A 62 15.52 -33.16 8.24
CA LYS A 62 16.61 -33.97 7.68
C LYS A 62 17.52 -34.56 8.75
N ASP A 63 17.94 -33.73 9.72
CA ASP A 63 19.01 -34.10 10.64
C ASP A 63 18.50 -34.89 11.86
N PHE A 64 17.25 -34.69 12.27
CA PHE A 64 16.70 -35.33 13.48
C PHE A 64 15.53 -36.28 13.19
N VAL A 65 14.58 -35.88 12.34
CA VAL A 65 13.36 -36.67 12.14
C VAL A 65 13.62 -37.90 11.29
N GLN A 66 14.34 -37.77 10.18
CA GLN A 66 14.62 -38.91 9.28
C GLN A 66 15.41 -40.05 9.95
N PRO A 67 16.51 -39.79 10.69
CA PRO A 67 17.23 -40.86 11.39
C PRO A 67 16.36 -41.52 12.45
N LEU A 68 15.57 -40.76 13.21
CA LEU A 68 14.75 -41.31 14.30
C LEU A 68 13.60 -42.15 13.76
N GLN A 69 13.01 -41.79 12.62
CA GLN A 69 11.98 -42.59 11.95
C GLN A 69 12.43 -44.01 11.64
N SER A 70 13.71 -44.20 11.29
CA SER A 70 14.26 -45.54 11.04
C SER A 70 14.32 -46.44 12.29
N THR A 71 14.19 -45.85 13.47
CA THR A 71 14.22 -46.54 14.77
C THR A 71 12.82 -46.71 15.37
N LEU A 72 11.80 -46.00 14.86
CA LEU A 72 10.45 -46.03 15.41
C LEU A 72 9.73 -47.36 15.06
N PRO A 73 9.15 -48.07 16.04
CA PRO A 73 8.49 -49.35 15.82
C PRO A 73 7.10 -49.23 15.17
N VAL A 74 6.52 -48.02 15.13
CA VAL A 74 5.15 -47.79 14.66
C VAL A 74 5.16 -46.97 13.35
N PRO A 75 4.91 -47.60 12.19
CA PRO A 75 4.99 -46.93 10.89
C PRO A 75 3.93 -45.83 10.68
N SER A 76 2.81 -45.86 11.42
CA SER A 76 1.78 -44.81 11.32
C SER A 76 2.27 -43.45 11.83
N VAL A 77 3.11 -43.41 12.86
CA VAL A 77 3.63 -42.15 13.44
C VAL A 77 4.56 -41.44 12.46
N ALA A 78 5.43 -42.20 11.78
CA ALA A 78 6.31 -41.67 10.75
C ALA A 78 5.53 -40.99 9.61
N TRP A 79 4.46 -41.62 9.12
CA TRP A 79 3.59 -41.06 8.09
C TRP A 79 2.91 -39.75 8.50
N TRP A 80 2.42 -39.65 9.74
CA TRP A 80 1.81 -38.42 10.25
C TRP A 80 2.82 -37.27 10.36
N LEU A 81 4.06 -37.56 10.72
CA LEU A 81 5.13 -36.57 10.77
C LEU A 81 5.48 -36.05 9.37
N ASP A 82 5.66 -36.94 8.39
CA ASP A 82 5.96 -36.55 7.01
C ASP A 82 4.87 -35.67 6.41
N MET A 83 3.60 -36.08 6.60
CA MET A 83 2.45 -35.30 6.17
C MET A 83 2.33 -33.97 6.92
N GLY A 84 2.61 -33.96 8.22
CA GLY A 84 2.61 -32.74 9.04
C GLY A 84 3.65 -31.72 8.59
N ILE A 85 4.89 -32.17 8.36
CA ILE A 85 5.97 -31.32 7.86
C ILE A 85 5.69 -30.87 6.43
N GLY A 86 5.19 -31.75 5.55
CA GLY A 86 4.77 -31.39 4.20
C GLY A 86 3.69 -30.30 4.18
N LEU A 87 2.68 -30.43 5.05
CA LEU A 87 1.62 -29.43 5.22
C LEU A 87 2.19 -28.10 5.76
N TYR A 88 3.09 -28.15 6.74
CA TYR A 88 3.77 -26.96 7.27
C TYR A 88 4.54 -26.22 6.18
N VAL A 89 5.33 -26.91 5.36
CA VAL A 89 6.07 -26.32 4.24
C VAL A 89 5.11 -25.67 3.24
N ALA A 90 4.04 -26.36 2.85
CA ALA A 90 3.04 -25.80 1.94
C ALA A 90 2.38 -24.53 2.50
N LEU A 91 2.03 -24.52 3.80
CA LEU A 91 1.47 -23.36 4.47
C LEU A 91 2.47 -22.19 4.54
N SER A 92 3.76 -22.45 4.76
CA SER A 92 4.80 -21.42 4.76
C SER A 92 4.98 -20.79 3.38
N LEU A 93 4.96 -21.57 2.30
CA LEU A 93 4.99 -21.02 0.95
C LEU A 93 3.76 -20.14 0.64
N VAL A 94 2.57 -20.57 1.10
CA VAL A 94 1.35 -19.75 0.99
C VAL A 94 1.46 -18.47 1.84
N SER A 95 2.01 -18.56 3.05
CA SER A 95 2.27 -17.41 3.93
C SER A 95 3.19 -16.40 3.25
N ILE A 96 4.33 -16.84 2.74
CA ILE A 96 5.28 -16.00 1.97
C ILE A 96 4.57 -15.31 0.80
N ALA A 97 3.81 -16.06 -0.01
CA ALA A 97 3.06 -15.49 -1.13
C ALA A 97 2.05 -14.41 -0.69
N LEU A 98 1.34 -14.63 0.42
CA LEU A 98 0.41 -13.65 0.98
C LEU A 98 1.12 -12.41 1.55
N ILE A 99 2.30 -12.57 2.17
CA ILE A 99 3.11 -11.45 2.66
C ILE A 99 3.60 -10.61 1.47
N LEU A 100 4.15 -11.24 0.42
CA LEU A 100 4.57 -10.56 -0.80
C LEU A 100 3.39 -9.84 -1.46
N TRP A 101 2.23 -10.48 -1.54
CA TRP A 101 1.02 -9.85 -2.06
C TRP A 101 0.53 -8.66 -1.21
N ALA A 102 0.75 -8.69 0.09
CA ALA A 102 0.47 -7.58 1.00
C ALA A 102 1.51 -6.44 0.88
N SER A 103 2.76 -6.75 0.49
CA SER A 103 3.82 -5.75 0.32
C SER A 103 3.64 -4.90 -0.94
N PHE A 104 3.04 -5.45 -2.00
CA PHE A 104 2.81 -4.68 -3.23
C PHE A 104 1.97 -3.42 -2.95
N PRO A 105 2.41 -2.25 -3.44
CA PRO A 105 1.66 -1.01 -3.27
C PRO A 105 0.28 -1.17 -3.91
N PHE A 106 -0.77 -0.82 -3.15
CA PHE A 106 -2.09 -0.71 -3.74
C PHE A 106 -2.08 0.49 -4.68
N SER A 107 -2.17 0.26 -5.98
CA SER A 107 -2.56 1.29 -6.91
C SER A 107 -4.08 1.50 -6.78
N PRO A 108 -4.56 2.65 -6.27
CA PRO A 108 -5.90 3.05 -6.61
C PRO A 108 -5.85 3.33 -8.11
N LEU A 109 -6.13 2.32 -8.94
CA LEU A 109 -6.53 2.59 -10.32
C LEU A 109 -7.63 3.66 -10.22
N PRO A 110 -7.53 4.79 -10.94
CA PRO A 110 -8.54 5.83 -10.87
C PRO A 110 -9.88 5.17 -11.16
N LYS A 111 -10.74 5.12 -10.12
CA LYS A 111 -12.10 4.62 -10.30
C LYS A 111 -12.72 5.50 -11.37
N LYS A 112 -13.35 4.87 -12.37
CA LYS A 112 -14.13 5.54 -13.44
C LYS A 112 -14.80 6.81 -12.90
N PRO A 113 -14.80 7.93 -13.65
CA PRO A 113 -15.16 9.25 -13.15
C PRO A 113 -16.42 9.20 -12.29
N ARG A 114 -16.28 9.61 -11.01
CA ARG A 114 -17.38 9.61 -10.05
C ARG A 114 -18.53 10.45 -10.60
N ARG A 115 -19.70 9.84 -10.76
CA ARG A 115 -20.97 10.41 -11.28
C ARG A 115 -21.38 11.75 -10.62
N TRP A 116 -20.88 12.02 -9.42
CA TRP A 116 -21.16 13.23 -8.63
C TRP A 116 -20.45 14.51 -9.12
N VAL A 117 -19.42 14.40 -9.97
CA VAL A 117 -18.77 15.58 -10.61
C VAL A 117 -19.72 16.30 -11.57
N ARG A 118 -20.81 15.64 -12.00
CA ARG A 118 -21.81 16.22 -12.91
C ARG A 118 -22.68 17.30 -12.26
N TRP A 119 -22.77 17.36 -10.93
CA TRP A 119 -23.67 18.29 -10.21
C TRP A 119 -23.05 19.64 -9.87
N PHE A 120 -21.72 19.77 -9.96
CA PHE A 120 -20.99 20.99 -9.56
C PHE A 120 -20.35 21.74 -10.72
N ARG A 121 -20.77 21.50 -11.98
CA ARG A 121 -20.45 22.42 -13.07
C ARG A 121 -21.30 23.68 -12.91
N PRO A 122 -20.72 24.88 -12.68
CA PRO A 122 -21.47 26.11 -12.92
C PRO A 122 -21.91 26.10 -14.38
N LYS A 123 -23.23 26.27 -14.62
CA LYS A 123 -23.85 26.19 -15.95
C LYS A 123 -23.19 27.12 -16.99
N ALA A 124 -22.49 28.16 -16.56
CA ALA A 124 -21.79 29.12 -17.41
C ALA A 124 -20.65 28.51 -18.26
N ALA A 125 -20.02 27.43 -17.82
CA ALA A 125 -18.92 26.80 -18.57
C ALA A 125 -19.39 25.83 -19.69
N THR A 126 -20.70 25.63 -19.82
CA THR A 126 -21.27 24.63 -20.76
C THR A 126 -21.59 25.21 -22.15
N ALA A 127 -21.49 26.53 -22.34
CA ALA A 127 -21.83 27.17 -23.61
C ALA A 127 -20.66 27.29 -24.61
N ALA A 128 -19.40 27.11 -24.17
CA ALA A 128 -18.23 27.42 -24.99
C ALA A 128 -17.48 26.19 -25.56
N THR A 129 -17.99 24.97 -25.42
CA THR A 129 -17.28 23.78 -25.95
C THR A 129 -18.23 22.78 -26.57
N ALA A 130 -18.86 23.20 -27.67
CA ALA A 130 -19.49 22.33 -28.64
C ALA A 130 -18.49 21.99 -29.75
N ASN A 131 -17.47 21.18 -29.44
CA ASN A 131 -16.81 20.34 -30.44
C ASN A 131 -15.95 19.25 -29.78
N ASN A 132 -16.45 18.02 -29.89
CA ASN A 132 -15.74 16.73 -29.99
C ASN A 132 -14.42 16.52 -29.22
N GLN A 133 -14.55 16.05 -27.97
CA GLN A 133 -13.74 14.94 -27.44
C GLN A 133 -14.43 14.42 -26.15
N PRO A 134 -14.38 13.12 -25.81
CA PRO A 134 -14.85 12.68 -24.50
C PRO A 134 -13.90 13.31 -23.48
N SER A 135 -14.37 14.35 -22.79
CA SER A 135 -13.59 15.10 -21.82
C SER A 135 -13.07 14.13 -20.75
N ALA A 136 -11.79 13.77 -20.86
CA ALA A 136 -11.09 13.03 -19.84
C ALA A 136 -11.31 13.73 -18.49
N ALA A 137 -11.49 12.95 -17.43
CA ALA A 137 -11.69 13.51 -16.10
C ALA A 137 -10.57 14.51 -15.78
N PRO A 138 -10.86 15.63 -15.08
CA PRO A 138 -9.83 16.60 -14.74
C PRO A 138 -8.74 15.88 -13.94
N LEU A 139 -7.52 15.93 -14.47
CA LEU A 139 -6.35 15.36 -13.83
C LEU A 139 -6.12 16.07 -12.49
N SER A 140 -5.73 15.30 -11.46
CA SER A 140 -5.29 15.84 -10.16
C SER A 140 -4.08 16.77 -10.34
N LEU A 141 -4.01 17.83 -9.53
CA LEU A 141 -2.95 18.83 -9.53
C LEU A 141 -1.81 18.46 -8.58
N LEU A 142 -2.07 17.64 -7.54
CA LEU A 142 -1.05 17.22 -6.58
C LEU A 142 -0.53 15.79 -6.83
N TYR A 143 -1.30 14.92 -7.50
CA TYR A 143 -0.89 13.53 -7.73
C TYR A 143 0.30 13.46 -8.70
N PHE A 144 1.43 12.94 -8.22
CA PHE A 144 2.72 12.98 -8.93
C PHE A 144 2.67 12.38 -10.34
N GLU A 145 1.91 11.29 -10.54
CA GLU A 145 1.81 10.64 -11.85
C GLU A 145 1.06 11.55 -12.83
N HIS A 146 -0.01 12.22 -12.40
CA HIS A 146 -0.71 13.18 -13.25
C HIS A 146 0.14 14.41 -13.55
N VAL A 147 0.94 14.87 -12.58
CA VAL A 147 1.88 16.00 -12.77
C VAL A 147 2.98 15.60 -13.77
N ALA A 148 3.54 14.40 -13.66
CA ALA A 148 4.61 13.90 -14.53
C ALA A 148 4.19 13.78 -16.00
N HIS A 149 2.91 13.52 -16.28
CA HIS A 149 2.38 13.43 -17.64
C HIS A 149 1.89 14.76 -18.22
N ARG A 150 1.93 15.87 -17.46
CA ARG A 150 1.55 17.20 -17.97
C ARG A 150 2.74 17.93 -18.57
N GLN A 151 2.48 18.67 -19.64
CA GLN A 151 3.42 19.66 -20.16
C GLN A 151 3.59 20.80 -19.13
N ARG A 152 4.83 21.26 -18.95
CA ARG A 152 5.20 22.26 -17.93
C ARG A 152 4.35 23.54 -17.99
N ASP A 153 4.14 24.09 -19.19
CA ASP A 153 3.39 25.34 -19.36
C ASP A 153 1.91 25.17 -19.05
N ALA A 154 1.34 24.03 -19.44
CA ALA A 154 -0.04 23.67 -19.11
C ALA A 154 -0.22 23.51 -17.60
N PHE A 155 0.71 22.82 -16.92
CA PHE A 155 0.69 22.69 -15.46
C PHE A 155 0.80 24.05 -14.75
N HIS A 156 1.68 24.94 -15.23
CA HIS A 156 1.81 26.30 -14.68
C HIS A 156 0.52 27.12 -14.87
N LEU A 157 -0.16 26.97 -16.00
CA LEU A 157 -1.45 27.61 -16.22
C LEU A 157 -2.52 27.05 -15.27
N ASP A 158 -2.59 25.72 -15.13
CA ASP A 158 -3.57 25.05 -14.28
C ASP A 158 -3.39 25.41 -12.80
N ILE A 159 -2.15 25.53 -12.32
CA ILE A 159 -1.87 25.88 -10.92
C ILE A 159 -2.13 27.36 -10.64
N THR A 160 -1.93 28.25 -11.63
CA THR A 160 -2.21 29.69 -11.48
C THR A 160 -3.71 29.99 -11.55
N GLN A 161 -4.48 29.20 -12.29
CA GLN A 161 -5.94 29.32 -12.41
C GLN A 161 -6.73 28.51 -11.38
N CYS A 162 -6.04 27.70 -10.58
CA CYS A 162 -6.67 26.88 -9.56
C CYS A 162 -7.34 27.76 -8.46
N THR A 163 -8.48 27.30 -7.94
CA THR A 163 -9.11 27.89 -6.76
C THR A 163 -8.73 27.10 -5.50
N PRO A 164 -8.66 27.74 -4.31
CA PRO A 164 -8.39 27.06 -3.05
C PRO A 164 -9.31 25.87 -2.78
N ASP A 165 -10.59 25.97 -3.17
CA ASP A 165 -11.57 24.89 -3.03
C ASP A 165 -11.25 23.68 -3.91
N MET A 166 -10.75 23.90 -5.13
CA MET A 166 -10.34 22.81 -6.03
C MET A 166 -9.10 22.10 -5.48
N LEU A 167 -8.12 22.86 -4.97
CA LEU A 167 -6.92 22.32 -4.35
C LEU A 167 -7.26 21.50 -3.10
N HIS A 168 -8.11 22.05 -2.23
CA HIS A 168 -8.52 21.38 -1.00
C HIS A 168 -9.28 20.08 -1.30
N ARG A 169 -10.14 20.08 -2.31
CA ARG A 169 -10.84 18.88 -2.76
C ARG A 169 -9.88 17.81 -3.31
N ASP A 170 -8.93 18.20 -4.17
CA ASP A 170 -7.92 17.29 -4.72
C ASP A 170 -7.07 16.65 -3.60
N TYR A 171 -6.68 17.45 -2.61
CA TYR A 171 -6.01 16.97 -1.40
C TYR A 171 -6.87 15.96 -0.62
N CYS A 172 -8.14 16.27 -0.36
CA CYS A 172 -9.06 15.38 0.35
C CYS A 172 -9.27 14.04 -0.40
N ASP A 173 -9.41 14.09 -1.72
CA ASP A 173 -9.53 12.90 -2.56
C ASP A 173 -8.26 12.03 -2.48
N GLN A 174 -7.07 12.63 -2.52
CA GLN A 174 -5.80 11.91 -2.35
C GLN A 174 -5.63 11.29 -0.98
N VAL A 175 -5.95 12.03 0.09
CA VAL A 175 -5.91 11.50 1.46
C VAL A 175 -6.88 10.33 1.63
N HIS A 176 -8.08 10.43 1.07
CA HIS A 176 -9.05 9.35 1.07
C HIS A 176 -8.49 8.11 0.32
N ASP A 177 -7.93 8.30 -0.86
CA ASP A 177 -7.42 7.19 -1.66
C ASP A 177 -6.21 6.53 -0.99
N LEU A 178 -5.28 7.31 -0.46
CA LEU A 178 -4.13 6.85 0.32
C LEU A 178 -4.56 6.06 1.55
N SER A 179 -5.47 6.61 2.36
CA SER A 179 -5.98 5.94 3.56
C SER A 179 -6.73 4.64 3.23
N SER A 180 -7.49 4.61 2.14
CA SER A 180 -8.21 3.42 1.69
C SER A 180 -7.26 2.31 1.21
N GLY A 181 -6.19 2.69 0.49
CA GLY A 181 -5.14 1.79 0.04
C GLY A 181 -4.36 1.20 1.21
N LEU A 182 -3.99 2.05 2.17
CA LEU A 182 -3.31 1.66 3.41
C LEU A 182 -4.18 0.70 4.24
N ALA A 183 -5.48 0.97 4.39
CA ALA A 183 -6.40 0.09 5.09
C ALA A 183 -6.53 -1.28 4.39
N ALA A 184 -6.56 -1.32 3.07
CA ALA A 184 -6.55 -2.56 2.30
C ALA A 184 -5.24 -3.35 2.51
N LYS A 185 -4.10 -2.66 2.44
CA LYS A 185 -2.77 -3.23 2.70
C LYS A 185 -2.68 -3.84 4.09
N TYR A 186 -3.10 -3.10 5.11
CA TYR A 186 -3.16 -3.58 6.49
C TYR A 186 -4.04 -4.83 6.65
N ARG A 187 -5.22 -4.86 5.99
CA ARG A 187 -6.10 -6.04 6.02
C ARG A 187 -5.46 -7.26 5.38
N ARG A 188 -4.77 -7.10 4.24
CA ARG A 188 -4.04 -8.21 3.59
C ARG A 188 -2.92 -8.72 4.48
N LEU A 189 -2.12 -7.81 5.04
CA LEU A 189 -1.06 -8.16 5.98
C LEU A 189 -1.66 -8.91 7.18
N ARG A 190 -2.72 -8.39 7.81
CA ARG A 190 -3.39 -9.08 8.93
C ARG A 190 -3.86 -10.50 8.60
N ARG A 191 -4.30 -10.77 7.36
CA ARG A 191 -4.65 -12.13 6.91
C ARG A 191 -3.41 -13.02 6.81
N ALA A 192 -2.34 -12.53 6.20
CA ALA A 192 -1.06 -13.25 6.12
C ALA A 192 -0.53 -13.60 7.51
N GLY A 193 -0.60 -12.65 8.46
CA GLY A 193 -0.20 -12.89 9.85
C GLY A 193 -0.99 -14.01 10.53
N ARG A 194 -2.29 -14.17 10.24
CA ARG A 194 -3.07 -15.29 10.80
C ARG A 194 -2.59 -16.65 10.27
N VAL A 195 -2.24 -16.72 8.99
CA VAL A 195 -1.66 -17.93 8.39
C VAL A 195 -0.31 -18.23 9.03
N LEU A 196 0.55 -17.22 9.19
CA LEU A 196 1.84 -17.31 9.87
C LEU A 196 1.71 -17.84 11.32
N PHE A 197 0.73 -17.35 12.09
CA PHE A 197 0.51 -17.87 13.45
C PHE A 197 -0.07 -19.29 13.46
N ALA A 198 -0.97 -19.62 12.52
CA ALA A 198 -1.54 -20.96 12.41
C ALA A 198 -0.47 -22.02 12.09
N GLN A 199 0.48 -21.72 11.20
CA GLN A 199 1.58 -22.65 10.90
C GLN A 199 2.56 -22.81 12.08
N LEU A 200 2.81 -21.75 12.87
CA LEU A 200 3.64 -21.85 14.07
C LEU A 200 2.97 -22.74 15.11
N PHE A 201 1.66 -22.62 15.24
CA PHE A 201 0.88 -23.49 16.11
C PHE A 201 0.90 -24.94 15.63
N LEU A 202 0.76 -25.19 14.32
CA LEU A 202 0.95 -26.52 13.74
C LEU A 202 2.34 -27.08 14.05
N LEU A 203 3.39 -26.29 13.86
CA LEU A 203 4.77 -26.69 14.15
C LEU A 203 4.93 -27.07 15.63
N ALA A 204 4.37 -26.28 16.54
CA ALA A 204 4.39 -26.57 17.97
C ALA A 204 3.65 -27.89 18.32
N ILE A 205 2.51 -28.16 17.67
CA ILE A 205 1.79 -29.43 17.83
C ILE A 205 2.65 -30.60 17.34
N LEU A 206 3.33 -30.47 16.19
CA LEU A 206 4.19 -31.52 15.67
C LEU A 206 5.36 -31.80 16.61
N PHE A 207 6.01 -30.77 17.17
CA PHE A 207 7.09 -30.93 18.15
C PHE A 207 6.60 -31.57 19.46
N LEU A 208 5.46 -31.14 20.00
CA LEU A 208 4.90 -31.71 21.23
C LEU A 208 4.43 -33.14 21.02
N GLY A 209 3.69 -33.40 19.93
CA GLY A 209 3.23 -34.74 19.59
C GLY A 209 4.38 -35.72 19.41
N PHE A 210 5.50 -35.26 18.85
CA PHE A 210 6.72 -36.04 18.75
C PHE A 210 7.44 -36.26 20.09
N TYR A 211 7.47 -35.25 20.97
CA TYR A 211 8.12 -35.38 22.27
C TYR A 211 7.44 -36.40 23.20
N PHE A 212 6.13 -36.60 23.05
CA PHE A 212 5.34 -37.51 23.88
C PHE A 212 5.08 -38.89 23.24
N ALA A 213 5.48 -39.11 21.98
CA ALA A 213 5.32 -40.38 21.25
C ALA A 213 6.55 -41.28 21.39
#